data_AF-A0A7V6BZP3-F1
#
_entry.id   AF-A0A7V6BZP3-F1
#
_cell.length_a   1.000
_cell.length_b   1.000
_cell.length_c   1.000
_cell.angle_alpha   90.00
_cell.angle_beta   90.00
_cell.angle_gamma   90.00
#
_symmetry.space_group_name_H-M   'P 1'
#
loop_
_entity.id
_entity.type
_entity.pdbx_description
1 polymer ?
#
loop_
_entity_poly.entity_id
_entity_poly.type
_entity_poly.pdbx_seq_one_letter_code
_entity_poly.pdbx_strand_id
1 'polypeptide(L)' 'MAISSQTARNLGNKVLIRPNSQTKGIVSWLTTVDHKRLGIMYLVASFLFLFTATIESALLRTQLIRPDNSFLNPEIFNQM' A
#
# COMPACT_ATOMS: atom_id res chain seq x y z
N MET A 1 -46.64 -38.88 -6.44
CA MET A 1 -46.01 -37.66 -5.90
C MET A 1 -44.62 -37.53 -6.53
N ALA A 2 -44.50 -36.86 -7.68
CA ALA A 2 -43.23 -36.72 -8.39
C ALA A 2 -42.58 -35.38 -7.99
N ILE A 3 -41.36 -35.45 -7.49
CA ILE A 3 -40.56 -34.28 -7.11
C ILE A 3 -40.28 -33.48 -8.39
N SER A 4 -40.67 -32.21 -8.42
CA SER A 4 -40.53 -31.38 -9.63
C SER A 4 -39.05 -31.28 -10.04
N SER A 5 -38.79 -31.38 -11.34
CA SER A 5 -37.44 -31.29 -11.92
C SER A 5 -36.72 -29.96 -11.61
N GLN A 6 -37.46 -28.94 -11.18
CA GLN A 6 -36.93 -27.67 -10.71
C GLN A 6 -36.26 -27.77 -9.32
N THR A 7 -36.73 -28.65 -8.44
CA THR A 7 -36.17 -28.82 -7.09
C THR A 7 -34.77 -29.45 -7.15
N ALA A 8 -34.58 -30.45 -8.01
CA ALA A 8 -33.28 -31.11 -8.21
C ALA A 8 -32.21 -30.18 -8.82
N ARG A 9 -32.61 -29.31 -9.76
CA ARG A 9 -31.73 -28.30 -10.38
C ARG A 9 -31.26 -27.25 -9.37
N ASN A 10 -32.16 -26.79 -8.49
CA ASN A 10 -31.82 -25.82 -7.44
C ASN A 10 -30.89 -26.41 -6.37
N LEU A 11 -31.02 -27.70 -6.06
CA LEU A 11 -30.12 -28.41 -5.15
C LEU A 11 -28.70 -28.51 -5.75
N GLY A 12 -28.58 -28.84 -7.04
CA GLY A 12 -27.30 -28.87 -7.74
C GLY A 12 -26.57 -27.51 -7.77
N ASN A 13 -27.31 -26.42 -8.03
CA ASN A 13 -26.73 -25.07 -8.04
C ASN A 13 -26.22 -24.61 -6.66
N LYS A 14 -26.83 -25.08 -5.55
CA LYS A 14 -26.36 -24.75 -4.19
C LYS A 14 -25.13 -25.56 -3.78
N VAL A 15 -24.97 -26.78 -4.28
CA VAL A 15 -23.85 -27.67 -3.94
C VAL A 15 -22.53 -27.23 -4.61
N LEU A 16 -22.60 -26.57 -5.77
CA LEU A 16 -21.40 -26.14 -6.52
C LEU A 16 -20.89 -24.74 -6.13
N ILE A 17 -21.34 -24.16 -5.02
CA ILE A 17 -20.89 -22.83 -4.57
C ILE A 17 -19.47 -22.97 -3.98
N ARG A 18 -18.46 -22.58 -4.78
CA ARG A 18 -17.07 -22.48 -4.33
C ARG A 18 -16.95 -21.36 -3.28
N PRO A 19 -16.48 -21.63 -2.05
CA PRO A 19 -16.24 -20.57 -1.08
C PRO A 19 -15.17 -19.62 -1.63
N ASN A 20 -15.48 -18.32 -1.69
CA ASN A 20 -14.49 -17.32 -2.08
C ASN A 20 -13.62 -16.98 -0.86
N SER A 21 -12.34 -17.34 -0.91
CA SER A 21 -11.35 -16.93 0.11
C SER A 21 -10.91 -15.47 -0.09
N GLN A 22 -11.85 -14.58 -0.36
CA GLN A 22 -11.57 -13.16 -0.52
C GLN A 22 -11.43 -12.52 0.86
N THR A 23 -10.23 -12.59 1.43
CA THR A 23 -9.81 -11.56 2.39
C THR A 23 -9.91 -10.22 1.65
N LYS A 24 -10.86 -9.37 2.03
CA LYS A 24 -11.07 -8.05 1.41
C LYS A 24 -10.35 -6.98 2.23
N GLY A 25 -9.86 -5.94 1.57
CA GLY A 25 -9.30 -4.74 2.22
C GLY A 25 -7.78 -4.73 2.37
N ILE A 26 -7.29 -3.87 3.28
CA ILE A 26 -5.86 -3.53 3.47
C ILE A 26 -5.04 -4.75 3.89
N VAL A 27 -5.63 -5.65 4.68
CA VAL A 27 -5.00 -6.90 5.11
C VAL A 27 -4.64 -7.79 3.92
N SER A 28 -5.47 -7.82 2.87
CA SER A 28 -5.19 -8.60 1.65
C SER A 28 -4.02 -8.06 0.85
N TRP A 29 -3.73 -6.77 0.95
CA TRP A 29 -2.57 -6.16 0.32
C TRP A 29 -1.31 -6.38 1.14
N LEU A 30 -1.40 -6.26 2.48
CA LEU A 30 -0.25 -6.45 3.36
C LEU A 30 0.25 -7.90 3.40
N THR A 31 -0.65 -8.88 3.34
CA THR A 31 -0.29 -10.32 3.35
C THR A 31 -0.24 -10.94 1.96
N THR A 32 -0.12 -10.13 0.89
CA THR A 32 -0.09 -10.63 -0.49
C THR A 32 1.29 -11.16 -0.87
N VAL A 33 1.33 -12.27 -1.63
CA VAL A 33 2.58 -12.85 -2.20
C VAL A 33 2.70 -12.52 -3.70
N ASP A 34 1.76 -11.76 -4.26
CA ASP A 34 1.78 -11.37 -5.68
C ASP A 34 2.85 -10.28 -5.92
N HIS A 35 3.85 -10.60 -6.75
CA HIS A 35 4.96 -9.71 -7.06
C HIS A 35 4.56 -8.43 -7.82
N LYS A 36 3.42 -8.43 -8.51
CA LYS A 36 2.91 -7.21 -9.17
C LYS A 36 2.34 -6.26 -8.14
N ARG A 37 1.58 -6.79 -7.17
CA ARG A 37 1.09 -5.99 -6.04
C ARG A 37 2.22 -5.47 -5.17
N LEU A 38 3.21 -6.32 -4.90
CA LEU A 38 4.40 -5.93 -4.15
C LEU A 38 5.15 -4.82 -4.88
N GLY A 39 5.36 -4.95 -6.20
CA GLY A 39 5.99 -3.91 -7.02
C GLY A 39 5.28 -2.56 -6.92
N ILE A 40 3.94 -2.53 -6.95
CA ILE A 40 3.17 -1.30 -6.80
C ILE A 40 3.35 -0.68 -5.40
N MET A 41 3.33 -1.49 -4.34
CA MET A 41 3.55 -1.00 -2.97
C MET A 41 4.94 -0.37 -2.81
N TYR A 42 5.98 -1.02 -3.34
CA TYR A 42 7.34 -0.47 -3.32
C TYR A 42 7.46 0.81 -4.14
N LEU A 43 6.86 0.85 -5.34
CA LEU A 43 6.88 2.05 -6.16
C LEU A 43 6.23 3.22 -5.42
N VAL A 44 5.04 3.02 -4.85
CA VAL A 44 4.37 4.06 -4.05
C VAL A 44 5.23 4.48 -2.86
N ALA A 45 5.79 3.54 -2.10
CA ALA A 45 6.66 3.85 -0.97
C ALA A 45 7.90 4.66 -1.40
N SER A 46 8.58 4.23 -2.48
CA SER A 46 9.74 4.94 -3.02
C SER A 46 9.39 6.36 -3.46
N PHE A 47 8.26 6.57 -4.12
CA PHE A 47 7.81 7.93 -4.47
C PHE A 47 7.54 8.78 -3.22
N LEU A 48 6.92 8.23 -2.18
CA LEU A 48 6.70 8.96 -0.92
C LEU A 48 8.02 9.39 -0.28
N PHE A 49 8.97 8.46 -0.13
CA PHE A 49 10.29 8.78 0.43
C PHE A 49 11.11 9.71 -0.47
N LEU A 50 10.93 9.63 -1.79
CA LEU A 50 11.56 10.56 -2.73
C LEU A 50 11.13 12.00 -2.45
N PHE A 51 9.84 12.24 -2.22
CA PHE A 51 9.35 13.58 -1.89
C PHE A 51 9.87 14.06 -0.52
N THR A 52 9.86 13.20 0.50
CA THR A 52 10.43 13.53 1.82
C THR A 52 11.90 13.90 1.72
N ALA A 53 12.72 13.06 1.09
CA ALA A 53 14.14 13.30 0.91
C ALA A 53 14.42 14.57 0.07
N THR A 54 13.58 14.85 -0.93
CA THR A 54 13.71 16.07 -1.74
C THR A 54 13.47 17.32 -0.90
N ILE A 55 12.48 17.28 -0.01
CA ILE A 55 12.20 18.40 0.91
C ILE A 55 13.34 18.57 1.91
N GLU A 56 13.80 17.49 2.54
CA GLU A 56 14.93 17.52 3.48
C GLU A 56 16.21 18.05 2.81
N SER A 57 16.51 17.60 1.59
CA SER A 57 17.64 18.10 0.80
C SER A 57 17.52 19.60 0.50
N ALA A 58 16.32 20.07 0.16
CA ALA A 58 16.09 21.49 -0.06
C ALA A 58 16.30 22.30 1.22
N LEU A 59 15.84 21.81 2.37
CA LEU A 59 16.04 22.46 3.68
C LEU A 59 17.52 22.58 4.03
N LEU A 60 18.31 21.51 3.88
CA LEU A 60 19.77 21.55 4.08
C LEU A 60 20.42 22.59 3.17
N ARG A 61 19.98 22.67 1.91
CA ARG A 61 20.51 23.67 0.97
C ARG A 61 20.14 25.09 1.38
N THR A 62 18.94 25.34 1.91
CA THR A 62 18.52 26.67 2.38
C THR A 62 19.36 27.17 3.55
N GLN A 63 19.75 26.28 4.47
CA GLN A 63 20.66 26.61 5.56
C GLN A 63 22.02 27.12 5.04
N LEU A 64 22.52 26.57 3.93
CA LEU A 64 23.85 26.88 3.37
C LEU A 64 23.86 28.05 2.36
N ILE A 65 22.73 28.73 2.07
CA ILE A 65 22.68 29.81 1.06
C ILE A 65 23.53 31.03 1.47
N ARG A 66 23.67 31.30 2.77
CA ARG A 66 24.43 32.43 3.30
C ARG A 66 25.27 32.00 4.49
N PRO A 67 26.46 32.59 4.69
CA PRO A 67 27.23 32.40 5.91
C PRO A 67 26.43 32.86 7.14
N ASP A 68 26.62 32.18 8.27
CA ASP A 68 25.96 32.44 9.57
C ASP A 68 24.43 32.42 9.56
N ASN A 69 23.82 31.63 8.66
CA ASN A 69 22.39 31.41 8.67
C ASN A 69 21.98 30.56 9.89
N SER A 70 20.93 30.95 10.61
CA SER A 70 20.43 30.24 11.81
C SER A 70 19.09 29.54 11.58
N PHE A 71 18.80 29.19 10.32
CA PHE A 71 17.51 28.62 9.92
C PHE A 71 17.27 27.21 10.49
N LEU A 72 18.32 26.37 10.56
CA LEU A 72 18.28 25.04 11.19
C LEU A 72 19.21 25.00 12.41
N ASN A 73 18.72 24.43 13.52
CA ASN A 73 19.56 24.15 14.69
C ASN A 73 20.64 23.13 14.31
N PRO A 74 21.92 23.33 14.70
CA PRO A 74 23.01 22.38 14.44
C PRO A 74 22.69 20.92 14.78
N GLU A 75 21.94 20.66 15.84
CA GLU A 75 21.54 19.28 16.20
C GLU A 75 20.61 18.66 15.16
N ILE A 76 19.60 19.42 14.72
CA ILE A 76 18.65 18.97 13.70
C ILE A 76 19.36 18.83 12.36
N PHE A 77 20.23 19.77 11.98
CA PHE A 77 21.02 19.67 10.74
C PHE A 77 21.87 18.40 10.68
N ASN A 78 22.42 17.95 11.81
CA ASN A 78 23.24 16.74 11.88
C ASN A 78 22.42 15.43 11.91
N GLN A 79 21.12 15.51 12.17
CA GLN A 79 20.22 14.34 12.24
C GLN A 79 19.45 14.09 10.94
N MET A 80 19.40 15.09 10.05
CA MET A 80 18.73 15.06 8.75
C MET A 80 19.63 14.46 7.66
#